data_AF-A0A922DQJ4-F1
#
_entry.id   AF-A0A922DQJ4-F1
#
_cell.length_a   1.000
_cell.length_b   1.000
_cell.length_c   1.000
_cell.angle_alpha   90.00
_cell.angle_beta   90.00
_cell.angle_gamma   90.00
#
_symmetry.space_group_name_H-M   'P 1'
#
loop_
_entity.id
_entity.type
_entity.pdbx_description
1 polymer ?
#
loop_
_entity_poly.entity_id
_entity_poly.type
_entity_poly.pdbx_seq_one_letter_code
_entity_poly.pdbx_strand_id
1 'polypeptide(L)'
;MGRDPSQVSKPPLDRLVPEFLDRVVKALDVCNAVSHGVESVRHYQKLAEIAVSAFEQRPIGDGQVRRAKKALNSLMLTLEEKEGSNHKSAERAWSFGRRGATNKDRAAAGQFRSLSWNMAKGWSAAKQIQAMSANLVAPRGAESSGLASPVYIMSTVTLFVMWALVAAIPCQERNGLSTHFPVPRQLGWAQSMVALQEKIAEEWKKKKEKTRLAGLLEETQKLERLGQSLIEFADSFHFPAEAARLDEMASQVAELADTCKKMEEGLVPLQQQIREVFHRLVRSRTEVLNVLDQVGKVSAPTM
;
A
#
# COMPACT_ATOMS: atom_id res chain seq x y z
N MET A 1 32.73 2.40 -27.19
CA MET A 1 32.38 1.48 -26.09
C MET A 1 31.92 0.17 -26.72
N GLY A 2 32.83 -0.81 -26.83
CA GLY A 2 32.54 -2.10 -27.47
C GLY A 2 31.51 -2.89 -26.68
N ARG A 3 30.55 -3.49 -27.39
CA ARG A 3 29.53 -4.42 -26.87
C ARG A 3 30.16 -5.76 -26.51
N ASP A 4 31.15 -5.76 -25.61
CA ASP A 4 31.69 -7.01 -25.08
C ASP A 4 30.87 -7.44 -23.85
N PRO A 5 30.07 -8.51 -23.94
CA PRO A 5 29.27 -9.01 -22.82
C PRO A 5 30.12 -9.40 -21.60
N SER A 6 31.43 -9.67 -21.76
CA SER A 6 32.34 -10.00 -20.65
C SER A 6 32.54 -8.86 -19.63
N GLN A 7 32.10 -7.64 -19.93
CA GLN A 7 32.19 -6.49 -19.02
C GLN A 7 31.24 -6.61 -17.84
N VAL A 8 30.14 -7.35 -17.96
CA VAL A 8 29.12 -7.49 -16.90
C VAL A 8 29.63 -8.33 -15.72
N SER A 9 30.58 -9.24 -15.97
CA SER A 9 31.24 -10.06 -14.95
C SER A 9 32.47 -9.39 -14.31
N LYS A 10 32.75 -8.12 -14.64
CA LYS A 10 33.88 -7.37 -14.09
C LYS A 10 33.41 -6.30 -13.11
N PRO A 11 34.26 -5.88 -12.15
CA PRO A 11 33.98 -4.76 -11.28
C PRO A 11 33.67 -3.46 -12.05
N PRO A 12 32.68 -2.66 -11.62
CA PRO A 12 31.81 -2.86 -10.44
C PRO A 12 30.49 -3.62 -10.75
N LEU A 13 30.28 -4.09 -11.98
CA LEU A 13 28.99 -4.64 -12.43
C LEU A 13 28.69 -6.03 -11.86
N ASP A 14 29.73 -6.82 -11.59
CA ASP A 14 29.69 -8.10 -10.89
C ASP A 14 28.95 -8.01 -9.53
N ARG A 15 29.01 -6.86 -8.86
CA ARG A 15 28.24 -6.58 -7.63
C ARG A 15 26.94 -5.84 -7.90
N LEU A 16 26.96 -4.80 -8.74
CA LEU A 16 25.80 -3.92 -8.92
C LEU A 16 24.61 -4.63 -9.57
N VAL A 17 24.86 -5.58 -10.48
CA VAL A 17 23.79 -6.32 -11.16
C VAL A 17 23.06 -7.28 -10.20
N PRO A 18 23.74 -8.14 -9.42
CA PRO A 18 23.08 -8.93 -8.38
C PRO A 18 22.29 -8.09 -7.37
N GLU A 19 22.85 -6.98 -6.90
CA GLU A 19 22.13 -6.08 -5.98
C GLU A 19 20.88 -5.46 -6.63
N PHE A 20 20.96 -5.07 -7.91
CA PHE A 20 19.80 -4.59 -8.65
C PHE A 20 18.72 -5.68 -8.76
N LEU A 21 19.09 -6.92 -9.10
CA LEU A 21 18.15 -8.04 -9.20
C LEU A 21 17.49 -8.35 -7.85
N ASP A 22 18.22 -8.26 -6.76
CA ASP A 22 17.69 -8.39 -5.40
C ASP A 22 16.70 -7.26 -5.05
N ARG A 23 17.02 -6.00 -5.41
CA ARG A 23 16.07 -4.87 -5.27
C ARG A 23 14.80 -5.08 -6.12
N VAL A 24 14.91 -5.67 -7.31
CA VAL A 24 13.74 -5.99 -8.15
C VAL A 24 12.83 -7.01 -7.45
N VAL A 25 13.39 -8.05 -6.81
CA VAL A 25 12.58 -9.01 -6.04
C VAL A 25 11.83 -8.31 -4.91
N LYS A 26 12.51 -7.45 -4.14
CA LYS A 26 11.87 -6.65 -3.08
C LYS A 26 10.79 -5.71 -3.64
N ALA A 27 11.01 -5.11 -4.81
CA ALA A 27 10.02 -4.28 -5.47
C ALA A 27 8.76 -5.07 -5.88
N LEU A 28 8.92 -6.34 -6.31
CA LEU A 28 7.79 -7.23 -6.59
C LEU A 28 6.99 -7.55 -5.32
N ASP A 29 7.67 -7.79 -4.19
CA ASP A 29 7.00 -7.98 -2.89
C ASP A 29 6.22 -6.73 -2.47
N VAL A 30 6.78 -5.55 -2.67
CA VAL A 30 6.09 -4.27 -2.42
C VAL A 30 4.88 -4.11 -3.34
N CYS A 31 4.99 -4.43 -4.63
CA CYS A 31 3.85 -4.38 -5.55
C CYS A 31 2.69 -5.29 -5.11
N ASN A 32 3.00 -6.49 -4.60
CA ASN A 32 2.00 -7.39 -4.04
C ASN A 32 1.34 -6.79 -2.78
N ALA A 33 2.14 -6.26 -1.85
CA ALA A 33 1.64 -5.61 -0.64
C ALA A 33 0.74 -4.41 -0.95
N VAL A 34 1.15 -3.56 -1.89
CA VAL A 34 0.39 -2.39 -2.34
C VAL A 34 -0.89 -2.84 -3.04
N SER A 35 -0.87 -3.90 -3.84
CA SER A 35 -2.08 -4.45 -4.47
C SER A 35 -3.11 -4.92 -3.42
N HIS A 36 -2.66 -5.57 -2.34
CA HIS A 36 -3.53 -5.89 -1.21
C HIS A 36 -4.02 -4.65 -0.45
N GLY A 37 -3.18 -3.62 -0.36
CA GLY A 37 -3.56 -2.32 0.17
C GLY A 37 -4.64 -1.63 -0.67
N VAL A 38 -4.58 -1.71 -1.99
CA VAL A 38 -5.64 -1.20 -2.89
C VAL A 38 -6.95 -1.95 -2.69
N GLU A 39 -6.91 -3.28 -2.57
CA GLU A 39 -8.12 -4.07 -2.29
C GLU A 39 -8.71 -3.74 -0.90
N SER A 40 -7.85 -3.43 0.07
CA SER A 40 -8.27 -2.91 1.37
C SER A 40 -9.02 -1.59 1.25
N VAL A 41 -8.52 -0.66 0.44
CA VAL A 41 -9.17 0.64 0.20
C VAL A 41 -10.50 0.46 -0.54
N ARG A 42 -10.57 -0.46 -1.50
CA ARG A 42 -11.83 -0.87 -2.15
C ARG A 42 -12.83 -1.45 -1.16
N HIS A 43 -12.37 -2.18 -0.15
CA HIS A 43 -13.24 -2.68 0.90
C HIS A 43 -13.84 -1.55 1.75
N TYR A 44 -13.06 -0.50 2.07
CA TYR A 44 -13.56 0.69 2.75
C TYR A 44 -14.67 1.37 1.96
N GLN A 45 -14.45 1.56 0.66
CA GLN A 45 -15.44 2.10 -0.26
C GLN A 45 -16.76 1.30 -0.21
N LYS A 46 -16.70 -0.03 -0.31
CA LYS A 46 -17.90 -0.89 -0.25
C LYS A 46 -18.68 -0.74 1.05
N LEU A 47 -17.99 -0.60 2.19
CA LEU A 47 -18.66 -0.38 3.48
C LEU A 47 -19.33 1.00 3.54
N ALA A 48 -18.68 2.03 3.00
CA ALA A 48 -19.25 3.36 2.88
C ALA A 48 -20.48 3.40 1.95
N GLU A 49 -20.45 2.71 0.81
CA GLU A 49 -21.59 2.58 -0.12
C GLU A 49 -22.82 1.92 0.53
N ILE A 50 -22.60 0.95 1.43
CA ILE A 50 -23.70 0.36 2.22
C ILE A 50 -24.33 1.40 3.15
N ALA A 51 -23.53 2.29 3.74
CA ALA A 51 -24.05 3.37 4.57
C ALA A 51 -24.80 4.43 3.75
N VAL A 52 -24.25 4.84 2.60
CA VAL A 52 -24.90 5.76 1.64
C VAL A 52 -26.26 5.21 1.23
N SER A 53 -26.29 3.99 0.71
CA SER A 53 -27.54 3.35 0.23
C SER A 53 -28.59 3.15 1.32
N ALA A 54 -28.20 3.07 2.60
CA ALA A 54 -29.13 3.00 3.72
C ALA A 54 -29.70 4.39 4.05
N PHE A 55 -28.87 5.43 4.10
CA PHE A 55 -29.31 6.80 4.42
C PHE A 55 -30.10 7.47 3.30
N GLU A 56 -29.92 7.06 2.04
CA GLU A 56 -30.69 7.60 0.90
C GLU A 56 -32.16 7.11 0.86
N GLN A 57 -32.51 6.06 1.60
CA GLN A 57 -33.89 5.56 1.63
C GLN A 57 -34.81 6.53 2.36
N ARG A 58 -35.94 6.88 1.74
CA ARG A 58 -36.96 7.77 2.31
C ARG A 58 -38.29 7.02 2.52
N PRO A 59 -38.98 7.22 3.66
CA PRO A 59 -38.54 7.96 4.84
C PRO A 59 -37.43 7.21 5.61
N ILE A 60 -36.56 7.95 6.29
CA ILE A 60 -35.51 7.36 7.14
C ILE A 60 -36.15 6.90 8.45
N GLY A 61 -36.01 5.61 8.74
CA GLY A 61 -36.42 5.00 10.00
C GLY A 61 -35.27 4.31 10.71
N ASP A 62 -35.51 3.85 11.94
CA ASP A 62 -34.50 3.22 12.81
C ASP A 62 -33.75 2.06 12.15
N GLY A 63 -34.42 1.28 11.29
CA GLY A 63 -33.80 0.17 10.58
C GLY A 63 -32.67 0.62 9.64
N GLN A 64 -32.87 1.73 8.92
CA GLN A 64 -31.87 2.27 8.00
C GLN A 64 -30.68 2.86 8.77
N VAL A 65 -30.97 3.60 9.83
CA VAL A 65 -29.95 4.19 10.71
C VAL A 65 -29.09 3.09 11.35
N ARG A 66 -29.70 2.01 11.85
CA ARG A 66 -28.97 0.86 12.39
C ARG A 66 -28.11 0.15 11.35
N ARG A 67 -28.61 0.00 10.12
CA ARG A 67 -27.86 -0.60 9.02
C ARG A 67 -26.64 0.25 8.65
N ALA A 68 -26.84 1.55 8.47
CA ALA A 68 -25.78 2.49 8.14
C ALA A 68 -24.71 2.50 9.25
N LYS A 69 -25.14 2.66 10.51
CA LYS A 69 -24.25 2.62 11.68
C LYS A 69 -23.42 1.34 11.74
N LYS A 70 -24.02 0.18 11.46
CA LYS A 70 -23.29 -1.10 11.43
C LYS A 70 -22.18 -1.08 10.37
N ALA A 71 -22.49 -0.61 9.16
CA ALA A 71 -21.51 -0.52 8.08
C ALA A 71 -20.38 0.47 8.40
N LEU A 72 -20.71 1.63 8.97
CA LEU A 72 -19.74 2.64 9.38
C LEU A 72 -18.85 2.16 10.54
N ASN A 73 -19.40 1.45 11.53
CA ASN A 73 -18.60 0.84 12.59
C ASN A 73 -17.64 -0.23 12.03
N SER A 74 -18.09 -1.05 11.07
CA SER A 74 -17.20 -1.98 10.37
C SER A 74 -16.10 -1.24 9.59
N LEU A 75 -16.44 -0.12 8.96
CA LEU A 75 -15.46 0.73 8.27
C LEU A 75 -14.39 1.23 9.25
N MET A 76 -14.80 1.83 10.38
CA MET A 76 -13.87 2.34 11.40
C MET A 76 -12.96 1.23 11.94
N LEU A 77 -13.53 0.07 12.29
CA LEU A 77 -12.75 -1.08 12.76
C LEU A 77 -11.71 -1.52 11.72
N THR A 78 -12.08 -1.60 10.43
CA THR A 78 -11.14 -2.02 9.37
C THR A 78 -10.05 -0.99 9.07
N LEU A 79 -10.29 0.30 9.36
CA LEU A 79 -9.28 1.35 9.32
C LEU A 79 -8.32 1.21 10.50
N GLU A 80 -8.83 0.89 11.71
CA GLU A 80 -8.06 0.76 12.96
C GLU A 80 -7.20 -0.51 13.05
N GLU A 81 -7.74 -1.69 12.71
CA GLU A 81 -7.07 -2.99 12.84
C GLU A 81 -5.72 -3.06 12.10
N LYS A 82 -5.50 -2.18 11.12
CA LYS A 82 -4.34 -2.19 10.22
C LYS A 82 -3.15 -1.37 10.71
N GLU A 83 -3.26 -0.69 11.86
CA GLU A 83 -2.11 -0.05 12.54
C GLU A 83 -1.56 -0.85 13.73
N GLY A 84 -2.35 -1.80 14.26
CA GLY A 84 -2.17 -2.38 15.59
C GLY A 84 -1.39 -3.70 15.70
N SER A 85 -0.65 -4.16 14.68
CA SER A 85 0.09 -5.44 14.75
C SER A 85 1.33 -5.42 15.66
N ASN A 86 1.41 -4.48 16.61
CA ASN A 86 2.43 -4.43 17.65
C ASN A 86 2.00 -5.13 18.95
N HIS A 87 0.82 -5.76 18.98
CA HIS A 87 0.50 -6.71 20.03
C HIS A 87 1.06 -8.08 19.68
N LYS A 88 1.99 -8.55 20.50
CA LYS A 88 2.44 -9.95 20.60
C LYS A 88 1.28 -10.85 21.03
N SER A 89 0.19 -10.89 20.26
CA SER A 89 -0.83 -11.91 20.47
C SER A 89 -0.33 -13.18 19.82
N ALA A 90 0.22 -14.05 20.66
CA ALA A 90 0.50 -15.43 20.32
C ALA A 90 -0.83 -16.13 20.01
N GLU A 91 -1.33 -15.99 18.79
CA GLU A 91 -2.34 -16.88 18.25
C GLU A 91 -1.71 -18.25 18.08
N ARG A 92 -1.74 -19.03 19.17
CA ARG A 92 -1.61 -20.48 19.10
C ARG A 92 -2.73 -20.99 18.19
N ALA A 93 -2.36 -21.34 16.96
CA ALA A 93 -3.21 -22.11 16.07
C ALA A 93 -3.50 -23.47 16.73
N TRP A 94 -4.67 -23.61 17.32
CA TRP A 94 -5.18 -24.92 17.74
C TRP A 94 -5.87 -25.57 16.56
N SER A 95 -5.22 -26.61 16.03
CA SER A 95 -5.76 -27.49 15.02
C SER A 95 -6.61 -28.59 15.68
N PHE A 96 -7.66 -29.00 14.97
CA PHE A 96 -8.40 -30.27 15.04
C PHE A 96 -8.77 -30.87 16.42
N GLY A 97 -10.06 -30.83 16.74
CA GLY A 97 -10.70 -31.75 17.70
C GLY A 97 -12.21 -31.77 17.54
N ARG A 98 -12.77 -32.90 17.10
CA ARG A 98 -14.23 -33.14 17.00
C ARG A 98 -14.84 -33.47 18.38
N ARG A 99 -16.14 -33.14 18.49
CA ARG A 99 -17.23 -33.64 19.37
C ARG A 99 -17.43 -32.96 20.73
N GLY A 100 -18.69 -32.58 20.97
CA GLY A 100 -19.26 -32.33 22.30
C GLY A 100 -20.31 -31.22 22.26
N ALA A 101 -21.57 -31.59 22.03
CA ALA A 101 -22.71 -30.67 22.00
C ALA A 101 -23.01 -30.05 23.38
N THR A 102 -23.55 -28.82 23.35
CA THR A 102 -24.67 -28.24 24.12
C THR A 102 -24.36 -26.83 24.64
N ASN A 103 -24.65 -25.80 23.84
CA ASN A 103 -25.49 -24.70 24.32
C ASN A 103 -26.09 -23.91 23.16
N LYS A 104 -27.37 -23.57 23.33
CA LYS A 104 -28.25 -22.90 22.38
C LYS A 104 -27.99 -21.38 22.44
N ASP A 105 -28.23 -20.72 21.31
CA ASP A 105 -28.33 -19.25 21.13
C ASP A 105 -27.02 -18.44 21.12
N ARG A 106 -26.38 -18.39 19.93
CA ARG A 106 -25.71 -17.20 19.33
C ARG A 106 -24.91 -17.47 18.04
N ALA A 107 -25.18 -18.57 17.33
CA ALA A 107 -24.56 -18.80 16.02
C ALA A 107 -25.32 -18.06 14.91
N ALA A 108 -24.73 -16.98 14.39
CA ALA A 108 -24.79 -16.50 12.99
C ALA A 108 -24.68 -14.97 12.87
N ALA A 109 -23.66 -14.36 13.48
CA ALA A 109 -23.22 -13.02 13.09
C ALA A 109 -21.79 -13.11 12.59
N GLY A 110 -21.66 -13.45 11.30
CA GLY A 110 -20.51 -13.19 10.45
C GLY A 110 -19.14 -13.44 11.08
N GLN A 111 -18.62 -14.66 10.92
CA GLN A 111 -17.18 -14.89 10.89
C GLN A 111 -16.61 -14.08 9.71
N PHE A 112 -16.40 -12.79 9.93
CA PHE A 112 -15.66 -11.93 9.02
C PHE A 112 -14.26 -12.54 9.00
N ARG A 113 -13.92 -13.20 7.90
CA ARG A 113 -12.52 -13.50 7.64
C ARG A 113 -11.86 -12.13 7.55
N SER A 114 -11.23 -11.71 8.64
CA SER A 114 -10.33 -10.56 8.65
C SER A 114 -9.50 -10.68 7.37
N LEU A 115 -9.55 -9.65 6.52
CA LEU A 115 -8.65 -9.49 5.38
C LEU A 115 -7.26 -9.19 5.96
N SER A 116 -6.76 -10.10 6.79
CA SER A 116 -5.42 -10.09 7.29
C SER A 116 -4.52 -10.12 6.07
N TRP A 117 -3.53 -9.25 6.11
CA TRP A 117 -2.48 -9.18 5.12
C TRP A 117 -2.03 -10.60 4.77
N ASN A 118 -2.17 -11.02 3.50
CA ASN A 118 -1.69 -12.34 3.06
C ASN A 118 -0.15 -12.47 3.11
N MET A 119 0.53 -11.49 3.71
CA MET A 119 1.97 -11.48 3.90
C MET A 119 2.34 -12.22 5.18
N ALA A 120 3.55 -12.77 5.21
CA ALA A 120 4.03 -13.52 6.37
C ALA A 120 3.99 -12.66 7.65
N LYS A 121 3.71 -13.31 8.80
CA LYS A 121 3.81 -12.69 10.13
C LYS A 121 5.26 -12.18 10.31
N GLY A 122 5.44 -10.85 10.32
CA GLY A 122 6.75 -10.18 10.42
C GLY A 122 7.26 -9.48 9.15
N TRP A 123 6.52 -9.54 8.03
CA TRP A 123 6.82 -8.71 6.87
C TRP A 123 6.53 -7.23 7.17
N SER A 124 7.38 -6.32 6.68
CA SER A 124 7.22 -4.88 6.86
C SER A 124 7.57 -4.12 5.60
N ALA A 125 6.65 -3.29 5.13
CA ALA A 125 6.87 -2.42 4.00
C ALA A 125 8.04 -1.45 4.27
N ALA A 126 8.12 -0.87 5.48
CA ALA A 126 9.21 0.02 5.85
C ALA A 126 10.57 -0.69 5.81
N LYS A 127 10.67 -1.93 6.32
CA LYS A 127 11.90 -2.73 6.27
C LYS A 127 12.28 -3.11 4.84
N GLN A 128 11.31 -3.43 3.98
CA GLN A 128 11.58 -3.70 2.56
C GLN A 128 12.19 -2.48 1.87
N ILE A 129 11.60 -1.29 2.07
CA ILE A 129 12.14 -0.05 1.51
C ILE A 129 13.54 0.26 2.06
N GLN A 130 13.75 0.08 3.36
CA GLN A 130 15.08 0.23 3.97
C GLN A 130 16.09 -0.75 3.36
N ALA A 131 15.74 -2.02 3.19
CA ALA A 131 16.60 -3.02 2.58
C ALA A 131 16.89 -2.73 1.10
N MET A 132 15.94 -2.16 0.35
CA MET A 132 16.18 -1.69 -1.00
C MET A 132 17.17 -0.52 -1.07
N SER A 133 17.12 0.38 -0.07
CA SER A 133 18.06 1.51 0.05
C SER A 133 19.44 1.10 0.55
N ALA A 134 19.55 -0.05 1.21
CA ALA A 134 20.82 -0.57 1.69
C ALA A 134 21.77 -0.81 0.49
N ASN A 135 23.04 -0.44 0.69
CA ASN A 135 24.10 -0.57 -0.31
C ASN A 135 23.85 0.20 -1.63
N LEU A 136 22.85 1.07 -1.70
CA LEU A 136 22.63 1.92 -2.87
C LEU A 136 23.64 3.08 -2.89
N VAL A 137 24.80 2.83 -3.49
CA VAL A 137 25.92 3.78 -3.55
C VAL A 137 26.09 4.29 -4.97
N ALA A 138 26.21 5.61 -5.12
CA ALA A 138 26.47 6.22 -6.40
C ALA A 138 27.88 5.87 -6.92
N PRO A 139 28.03 5.50 -8.20
CA PRO A 139 29.33 5.28 -8.82
C PRO A 139 30.22 6.53 -8.75
N ARG A 140 31.52 6.35 -8.52
CA ARG A 140 32.49 7.45 -8.37
C ARG A 140 33.65 7.31 -9.36
N GLY A 141 34.28 8.43 -9.70
CA GLY A 141 35.45 8.44 -10.58
C GLY A 141 35.18 7.81 -11.95
N ALA A 142 36.07 6.92 -12.39
CA ALA A 142 35.99 6.26 -13.70
C ALA A 142 34.75 5.36 -13.88
N GLU A 143 34.09 4.93 -12.78
CA GLU A 143 32.88 4.09 -12.84
C GLU A 143 31.64 4.87 -13.30
N SER A 144 31.67 6.20 -13.20
CA SER A 144 30.53 7.08 -13.51
C SER A 144 30.23 7.19 -15.02
N SER A 145 31.20 6.89 -15.89
CA SER A 145 31.08 6.96 -17.35
C SER A 145 30.63 5.64 -18.00
N GLY A 146 30.50 4.57 -17.21
CA GLY A 146 30.12 3.23 -17.66
C GLY A 146 28.69 2.83 -17.30
N LEU A 147 28.38 1.54 -17.46
CA LEU A 147 27.06 0.96 -17.18
C LEU A 147 26.65 1.02 -15.69
N ALA A 148 27.58 1.28 -14.78
CA ALA A 148 27.29 1.41 -13.35
C ALA A 148 26.32 2.57 -13.06
N SER A 149 26.46 3.69 -13.77
CA SER A 149 25.60 4.87 -13.58
C SER A 149 24.13 4.60 -13.97
N PRO A 150 23.82 4.02 -15.15
CA PRO A 150 22.47 3.57 -15.47
C PRO A 150 21.87 2.58 -14.45
N VAL A 151 22.64 1.59 -13.98
CA VAL A 151 22.16 0.61 -12.98
C VAL A 151 21.81 1.29 -11.64
N TYR A 152 22.63 2.25 -11.21
CA TYR A 152 22.36 3.08 -10.04
C TYR A 152 21.10 3.94 -10.22
N ILE A 153 20.93 4.60 -11.37
CA ILE A 153 19.75 5.41 -11.67
C ILE A 153 18.49 4.54 -11.63
N MET A 154 18.50 3.39 -12.31
CA MET A 154 17.36 2.46 -12.34
C MET A 154 17.00 1.97 -10.92
N SER A 155 18.00 1.61 -10.12
CA SER A 155 17.81 1.19 -8.72
C SER A 155 17.18 2.31 -7.88
N THR A 156 17.63 3.54 -8.08
CA THR A 156 17.16 4.72 -7.34
C THR A 156 15.72 5.09 -7.70
N VAL A 157 15.40 5.08 -8.99
CA VAL A 157 14.02 5.32 -9.47
C VAL A 157 13.07 4.23 -8.96
N THR A 158 13.50 2.96 -9.01
CA THR A 158 12.71 1.84 -8.49
C THR A 158 12.44 1.99 -6.99
N LEU A 159 13.48 2.32 -6.20
CA LEU A 159 13.34 2.59 -4.77
C LEU A 159 12.34 3.73 -4.50
N PHE A 160 12.48 4.85 -5.21
CA PHE A 160 11.62 6.01 -5.03
C PHE A 160 10.15 5.68 -5.34
N VAL A 161 9.88 4.98 -6.45
CA VAL A 161 8.51 4.58 -6.83
C VAL A 161 7.92 3.63 -5.79
N MET A 162 8.66 2.60 -5.36
CA MET A 162 8.18 1.66 -4.34
C MET A 162 7.91 2.37 -3.00
N TRP A 163 8.76 3.31 -2.61
CA TRP A 163 8.56 4.13 -1.41
C TRP A 163 7.31 5.00 -1.51
N ALA A 164 7.11 5.68 -2.65
CA ALA A 164 5.94 6.53 -2.87
C ALA A 164 4.64 5.73 -2.82
N LEU A 165 4.62 4.49 -3.35
CA LEU A 165 3.47 3.59 -3.26
C LEU A 165 3.18 3.17 -1.81
N VAL A 166 4.21 2.84 -1.02
CA VAL A 166 4.07 2.48 0.41
C VAL A 166 3.60 3.68 1.25
N ALA A 167 4.03 4.90 0.90
CA ALA A 167 3.50 6.12 1.49
C ALA A 167 2.04 6.38 1.03
N ALA A 168 1.67 6.08 -0.20
CA ALA A 168 0.32 6.36 -0.67
C ALA A 168 -0.72 5.40 -0.08
N ILE A 169 -0.44 4.11 -0.15
CA ILE A 169 -1.42 3.04 0.07
C ILE A 169 -1.21 2.43 1.47
N PRO A 170 -2.28 2.10 2.23
CA PRO A 170 -2.14 1.34 3.46
C PRO A 170 -1.32 0.07 3.19
N CYS A 171 -0.29 -0.16 4.00
CA CYS A 171 0.74 -1.20 3.88
C CYS A 171 1.11 -1.75 5.28
N GLN A 172 1.33 -3.07 5.43
CA GLN A 172 1.71 -3.68 6.71
C GLN A 172 3.03 -3.11 7.22
N GLU A 173 3.03 -2.76 8.51
CA GLU A 173 4.21 -2.23 9.23
C GLU A 173 4.94 -1.13 8.43
N ARG A 174 4.19 -0.16 7.89
CA ARG A 174 4.74 1.05 7.26
C ARG A 174 5.28 2.08 8.27
N ASN A 175 5.03 1.85 9.57
CA ASN A 175 5.60 2.65 10.65
C ASN A 175 7.13 2.52 10.64
N GLY A 176 7.83 3.65 10.46
CA GLY A 176 9.29 3.67 10.27
C GLY A 176 9.74 3.81 8.82
N LEU A 177 8.83 4.08 7.88
CA LEU A 177 9.20 4.42 6.50
C LEU A 177 10.19 5.59 6.49
N SER A 178 11.42 5.33 6.01
CA SER A 178 12.46 6.37 5.92
C SER A 178 11.99 7.51 5.02
N THR A 179 12.31 8.75 5.40
CA THR A 179 12.00 9.95 4.61
C THR A 179 13.23 10.59 3.97
N HIS A 180 14.37 9.91 4.07
CA HIS A 180 15.64 10.39 3.51
C HIS A 180 16.33 9.26 2.74
N PHE A 181 16.65 9.52 1.47
CA PHE A 181 17.50 8.64 0.67
C PHE A 181 18.88 9.25 0.47
N PRO A 182 19.97 8.46 0.57
CA PRO A 182 21.33 8.95 0.34
C PRO A 182 21.60 9.10 -1.17
N VAL A 183 21.01 10.13 -1.78
CA VAL A 183 21.21 10.43 -3.22
C VAL A 183 22.19 11.61 -3.33
N PRO A 184 23.32 11.47 -4.04
CA PRO A 184 24.26 12.57 -4.17
C PRO A 184 23.66 13.73 -4.97
N ARG A 185 23.62 14.91 -4.34
CA ARG A 185 23.07 16.15 -4.91
C ARG A 185 23.81 16.67 -6.15
N GLN A 186 24.99 16.11 -6.44
CA GLN A 186 25.83 16.48 -7.58
C GLN A 186 25.26 15.99 -8.92
N LEU A 187 24.32 15.04 -8.91
CA LEU A 187 23.67 14.54 -10.11
C LEU A 187 22.54 15.50 -10.53
N GLY A 188 22.47 15.87 -11.81
CA GLY A 188 21.52 16.89 -12.29
C GLY A 188 20.04 16.59 -12.04
N TRP A 189 19.66 15.31 -11.91
CA TRP A 189 18.30 14.88 -11.59
C TRP A 189 18.04 14.67 -10.09
N ALA A 190 19.11 14.59 -9.27
CA ALA A 190 18.97 14.25 -7.85
C ALA A 190 18.18 15.32 -7.10
N GLN A 191 18.41 16.61 -7.38
CA GLN A 191 17.72 17.70 -6.69
C GLN A 191 16.20 17.65 -6.89
N SER A 192 15.73 17.39 -8.11
CA SER A 192 14.30 17.26 -8.40
C SER A 192 13.68 16.07 -7.67
N MET A 193 14.38 14.95 -7.60
CA MET A 193 13.89 13.76 -6.90
C MET A 193 13.89 13.93 -5.38
N VAL A 194 14.91 14.58 -4.81
CA VAL A 194 14.96 14.95 -3.38
C VAL A 194 13.80 15.88 -3.05
N ALA A 195 13.54 16.91 -3.86
CA ALA A 195 12.41 17.81 -3.66
C ALA A 195 11.05 17.10 -3.69
N LEU A 196 10.86 16.13 -4.60
CA LEU A 196 9.66 15.29 -4.62
C LEU A 196 9.55 14.43 -3.35
N GLN A 197 10.65 13.81 -2.92
CA GLN A 197 10.68 13.01 -1.70
C GLN A 197 10.34 13.83 -0.47
N GLU A 198 10.94 15.02 -0.32
CA GLU A 198 10.68 15.94 0.80
C GLU A 198 9.21 16.34 0.84
N LYS A 199 8.64 16.77 -0.29
CA LYS A 199 7.22 17.16 -0.38
C LYS A 199 6.26 16.02 -0.02
N ILE A 200 6.51 14.81 -0.53
CA ILE A 200 5.68 13.63 -0.20
C ILE A 200 5.85 13.26 1.27
N ALA A 201 7.07 13.34 1.82
CA ALA A 201 7.35 13.03 3.22
C ALA A 201 6.71 14.03 4.19
N GLU A 202 6.67 15.32 3.85
CA GLU A 202 5.98 16.36 4.61
C GLU A 202 4.47 16.10 4.64
N GLU A 203 3.86 15.86 3.49
CA GLU A 203 2.43 15.53 3.41
C GLU A 203 2.11 14.23 4.17
N TRP A 204 3.00 13.25 4.13
CA TRP A 204 2.86 12.01 4.91
C TRP A 204 2.87 12.27 6.41
N LYS A 205 3.83 13.05 6.90
CA LYS A 205 3.93 13.42 8.33
C LYS A 205 2.70 14.19 8.80
N LYS A 206 2.29 15.20 8.02
CA LYS A 206 1.11 16.03 8.31
C LYS A 206 -0.18 15.21 8.36
N LYS A 207 -0.36 14.30 7.41
CA LYS A 207 -1.54 13.43 7.36
C LYS A 207 -1.54 12.39 8.47
N LYS A 208 -0.38 11.82 8.78
CA LYS A 208 -0.22 10.89 9.92
C LYS A 208 -0.54 11.51 11.27
N GLU A 209 -0.21 12.79 11.48
CA GLU A 209 -0.49 13.50 12.73
C GLU A 209 -2.00 13.69 12.96
N LYS A 210 -2.74 14.03 11.89
CA LYS A 210 -4.19 14.25 11.95
C LYS A 210 -4.99 12.96 11.93
N THR A 211 -4.51 11.97 11.18
CA THR A 211 -5.26 10.78 10.81
C THR A 211 -4.27 9.64 10.58
N ARG A 212 -4.00 8.85 11.63
CA ARG A 212 -2.97 7.81 11.56
C ARG A 212 -3.32 6.73 10.51
N LEU A 213 -4.60 6.38 10.42
CA LEU A 213 -5.11 5.20 9.72
C LEU A 213 -5.10 5.30 8.18
N ALA A 214 -5.32 6.49 7.62
CA ALA A 214 -5.74 6.64 6.21
C ALA A 214 -4.62 6.70 5.15
N GLY A 215 -3.37 6.98 5.53
CA GLY A 215 -2.28 7.19 4.56
C GLY A 215 -2.40 8.51 3.78
N LEU A 216 -1.85 8.59 2.56
CA LEU A 216 -1.89 9.84 1.76
C LEU A 216 -3.17 10.05 0.97
N LEU A 217 -3.98 9.01 0.73
CA LEU A 217 -5.21 9.12 -0.05
C LEU A 217 -6.21 10.05 0.64
N GLU A 218 -6.65 11.09 -0.06
CA GLU A 218 -7.56 12.10 0.48
C GLU A 218 -8.94 11.51 0.75
N GLU A 219 -9.40 10.63 -0.14
CA GLU A 219 -10.69 9.97 -0.06
C GLU A 219 -10.79 9.11 1.20
N THR A 220 -9.73 8.36 1.55
CA THR A 220 -9.71 7.55 2.79
C THR A 220 -9.83 8.43 4.03
N GLN A 221 -9.24 9.64 4.03
CA GLN A 221 -9.37 10.59 5.15
C GLN A 221 -10.79 11.17 5.24
N LYS A 222 -11.44 11.40 4.09
CA LYS A 222 -12.85 11.81 4.04
C LYS A 222 -13.77 10.71 4.56
N LEU A 223 -13.53 9.45 4.17
CA LEU A 223 -14.29 8.30 4.68
C LEU A 223 -14.22 8.20 6.21
N GLU A 224 -13.04 8.39 6.80
CA GLU A 224 -12.87 8.35 8.26
C GLU A 224 -13.65 9.46 8.95
N ARG A 225 -13.51 10.71 8.48
CA ARG A 225 -14.19 11.87 9.06
C ARG A 225 -15.71 11.78 8.91
N LEU A 226 -16.20 11.50 7.70
CA LEU A 226 -17.63 11.40 7.42
C LEU A 226 -18.24 10.19 8.13
N GLY A 227 -17.52 9.08 8.18
CA GLY A 227 -17.98 7.89 8.88
C GLY A 227 -18.13 8.13 10.39
N GLN A 228 -17.17 8.80 11.03
CA GLN A 228 -17.27 9.17 12.44
C GLN A 228 -18.47 10.10 12.70
N SER A 229 -18.63 11.16 11.90
CA SER A 229 -19.75 12.10 12.07
C SER A 229 -21.12 11.45 11.83
N LEU A 230 -21.23 10.55 10.85
CA LEU A 230 -22.47 9.82 10.58
C LEU A 230 -22.78 8.75 11.63
N ILE A 231 -21.78 8.20 12.32
CA ILE A 231 -21.98 7.35 13.50
C ILE A 231 -22.58 8.18 14.64
N GLU A 232 -22.05 9.38 14.90
CA GLU A 232 -22.57 10.28 15.93
C GLU A 232 -24.02 10.71 15.65
N PHE A 233 -24.33 10.98 14.38
CA PHE A 233 -25.71 11.18 13.94
C PHE A 233 -26.57 9.95 14.24
N ALA A 234 -26.11 8.76 13.88
CA ALA A 234 -26.87 7.53 14.11
C ALA A 234 -27.11 7.24 15.60
N ASP A 235 -26.18 7.62 16.47
CA ASP A 235 -26.28 7.45 17.93
C ASP A 235 -27.31 8.35 18.58
N SER A 236 -27.43 9.58 18.07
CA SER A 236 -28.37 10.57 18.59
C SER A 236 -29.69 10.61 17.81
N PHE A 237 -29.92 9.69 16.86
CA PHE A 237 -31.14 9.63 16.05
C PHE A 237 -32.36 9.23 16.87
N HIS A 238 -33.43 10.02 16.76
CA HIS A 238 -34.74 9.74 17.32
C HIS A 238 -35.79 10.00 16.25
N PHE A 239 -36.76 9.10 16.10
CA PHE A 239 -37.86 9.27 15.16
C PHE A 239 -39.05 9.98 15.82
N PRO A 240 -39.69 10.96 15.15
CA PRO A 240 -39.31 11.57 13.88
C PRO A 240 -38.10 12.49 14.02
N ALA A 241 -37.21 12.47 13.03
CA ALA A 241 -36.01 13.30 13.05
C ALA A 241 -36.31 14.75 12.63
N GLU A 242 -35.57 15.69 13.23
CA GLU A 242 -35.66 17.10 12.93
C GLU A 242 -35.18 17.40 11.50
N ALA A 243 -35.91 18.27 10.78
CA ALA A 243 -35.64 18.58 9.38
C ALA A 243 -34.22 19.11 9.15
N ALA A 244 -33.78 20.08 9.96
CA ALA A 244 -32.43 20.65 9.86
C ALA A 244 -31.33 19.58 9.98
N ARG A 245 -31.54 18.60 10.86
CA ARG A 245 -30.61 17.51 11.10
C ARG A 245 -30.61 16.48 9.96
N LEU A 246 -31.77 16.25 9.34
CA LEU A 246 -31.88 15.43 8.14
C LEU A 246 -31.22 16.09 6.93
N ASP A 247 -31.26 17.41 6.83
CA ASP A 247 -30.59 18.18 5.78
C ASP A 247 -29.06 18.15 5.95
N GLU A 248 -28.56 18.33 7.19
CA GLU A 248 -27.14 18.18 7.49
C GLU A 248 -26.65 16.76 7.15
N MET A 249 -27.36 15.73 7.64
CA MET A 249 -27.04 14.34 7.31
C MET A 249 -27.07 14.10 5.79
N ALA A 250 -28.06 14.63 5.06
CA ALA A 250 -28.13 14.48 3.61
C ALA A 250 -26.92 15.08 2.90
N SER A 251 -26.42 16.23 3.37
CA SER A 251 -25.19 16.84 2.84
C SER A 251 -23.96 15.96 3.04
N GLN A 252 -23.81 15.36 4.24
CA GLN A 252 -22.70 14.47 4.56
C GLN A 252 -22.77 13.16 3.78
N VAL A 253 -23.97 12.61 3.59
CA VAL A 253 -24.21 11.40 2.78
C VAL A 253 -23.89 11.66 1.32
N ALA A 254 -24.24 12.83 0.79
CA ALA A 254 -23.88 13.24 -0.57
C ALA A 254 -22.35 13.38 -0.74
N GLU A 255 -21.65 13.97 0.24
CA GLU A 255 -20.18 14.03 0.22
C GLU A 255 -19.55 12.62 0.31
N LEU A 256 -20.14 11.71 1.10
CA LEU A 256 -19.69 10.32 1.21
C LEU A 256 -19.88 9.57 -0.12
N ALA A 257 -21.01 9.78 -0.78
CA ALA A 257 -21.30 9.20 -2.09
C ALA A 257 -20.34 9.69 -3.19
N ASP A 258 -20.08 11.00 -3.24
CA ASP A 258 -19.10 11.59 -4.16
C ASP A 258 -17.67 11.06 -3.89
N THR A 259 -17.32 10.90 -2.61
CA THR A 259 -16.05 10.28 -2.22
C THR A 259 -15.94 8.84 -2.72
N CYS A 260 -16.98 8.02 -2.55
CA CYS A 260 -17.00 6.63 -3.03
C CYS A 260 -16.84 6.57 -4.56
N LYS A 261 -17.52 7.45 -5.29
CA LYS A 261 -17.41 7.54 -6.75
C LYS A 261 -16.00 7.88 -7.21
N LYS A 262 -15.36 8.88 -6.60
CA LYS A 262 -13.95 9.23 -6.89
C LYS A 262 -12.99 8.08 -6.63
N MET A 263 -13.22 7.33 -5.55
CA MET A 263 -12.45 6.11 -5.27
C MET A 263 -12.65 5.05 -6.35
N GLU A 264 -13.89 4.83 -6.81
CA GLU A 264 -14.17 3.88 -7.88
C GLU A 264 -13.42 4.23 -9.17
N GLU A 265 -13.51 5.50 -9.58
CA GLU A 265 -12.87 6.03 -10.78
C GLU A 265 -11.33 5.96 -10.70
N GLY A 266 -10.74 6.19 -9.53
CA GLY A 266 -9.29 6.23 -9.33
C GLY A 266 -8.62 4.89 -9.04
N LEU A 267 -9.25 4.00 -8.27
CA LEU A 267 -8.63 2.76 -7.79
C LEU A 267 -8.42 1.72 -8.89
N VAL A 268 -9.34 1.64 -9.86
CA VAL A 268 -9.23 0.66 -10.97
C VAL A 268 -8.02 0.97 -11.87
N PRO A 269 -7.84 2.20 -12.39
CA PRO A 269 -6.65 2.56 -13.15
C PRO A 269 -5.36 2.37 -12.34
N LEU A 270 -5.35 2.74 -11.06
CA LEU A 270 -4.17 2.57 -10.20
C LEU A 270 -3.78 1.08 -10.07
N GLN A 271 -4.76 0.20 -9.84
CA GLN A 271 -4.52 -1.24 -9.76
C GLN A 271 -3.93 -1.80 -11.07
N GLN A 272 -4.39 -1.31 -12.22
CA GLN A 272 -3.85 -1.69 -13.52
C GLN A 272 -2.40 -1.22 -13.70
N GLN A 273 -2.08 0.02 -13.31
CA GLN A 273 -0.72 0.57 -13.36
C GLN A 273 0.24 -0.21 -12.45
N ILE A 274 -0.18 -0.56 -11.23
CA ILE A 274 0.63 -1.40 -10.32
C ILE A 274 0.92 -2.76 -10.95
N ARG A 275 -0.09 -3.39 -11.56
CA ARG A 275 0.08 -4.68 -12.26
C ARG A 275 1.00 -4.55 -13.46
N GLU A 276 0.92 -3.46 -14.21
CA GLU A 276 1.81 -3.17 -15.32
C GLU A 276 3.26 -3.04 -14.85
N VAL A 277 3.51 -2.28 -13.78
CA VAL A 277 4.84 -2.15 -13.17
C VAL A 277 5.36 -3.52 -12.73
N PHE A 278 4.54 -4.33 -12.06
CA PHE A 278 4.90 -5.69 -11.67
C PHE A 278 5.36 -6.53 -12.87
N HIS A 279 4.57 -6.58 -13.95
CA HIS A 279 4.93 -7.33 -15.14
C HIS A 279 6.19 -6.79 -15.85
N ARG A 280 6.36 -5.46 -15.90
CA ARG A 280 7.56 -4.82 -16.46
C ARG A 280 8.82 -5.19 -15.65
N LEU A 281 8.72 -5.23 -14.32
CA LEU A 281 9.80 -5.66 -13.44
C LEU A 281 10.16 -7.14 -13.64
N VAL A 282 9.16 -8.03 -13.71
CA VAL A 282 9.39 -9.46 -14.00
C VAL A 282 10.07 -9.64 -15.34
N ARG A 283 9.57 -8.98 -16.39
CA ARG A 283 10.14 -9.04 -17.74
C ARG A 283 11.58 -8.54 -17.76
N SER A 284 11.83 -7.35 -17.20
CA SER A 284 13.16 -6.76 -17.15
C SER A 284 14.16 -7.64 -16.40
N ARG A 285 13.75 -8.24 -15.28
CA ARG A 285 14.57 -9.21 -14.54
C ARG A 285 14.92 -10.42 -15.39
N THR A 286 13.95 -11.00 -16.10
CA THR A 286 14.19 -12.15 -16.99
C THR A 286 15.15 -11.80 -18.12
N GLU A 287 15.01 -10.62 -18.73
CA GLU A 287 15.91 -10.14 -19.78
C GLU A 287 17.35 -10.00 -19.27
N VAL A 288 17.56 -9.42 -18.08
CA VAL A 288 18.90 -9.33 -17.46
C VAL A 288 19.49 -10.70 -17.15
N LEU A 289 18.70 -11.62 -16.59
CA LEU A 289 19.15 -12.98 -16.30
C LEU A 289 19.53 -13.75 -17.57
N ASN A 290 18.79 -13.59 -18.65
CA ASN A 290 19.11 -14.21 -19.94
C ASN A 290 20.44 -13.69 -20.50
N VAL A 291 20.72 -12.39 -20.36
CA VAL A 291 22.02 -11.82 -20.76
C VAL A 291 23.15 -12.42 -19.92
N LEU A 292 22.97 -12.54 -18.60
CA LEU A 292 23.97 -13.13 -17.71
C LEU A 292 24.25 -14.61 -18.05
N ASP A 293 23.20 -15.39 -18.34
CA ASP A 293 23.33 -16.79 -18.75
C ASP A 293 24.11 -16.93 -20.07
N GLN A 294 23.84 -16.04 -21.04
CA GLN A 294 24.60 -15.99 -22.30
C GLN A 294 26.08 -15.67 -22.07
N VAL A 295 26.40 -14.72 -21.18
CA VAL A 295 27.79 -14.39 -20.83
C VAL A 295 28.50 -15.59 -20.18
N GLY A 296 27.80 -16.28 -19.27
CA GLY A 296 28.32 -17.48 -18.61
C GLY A 296 28.63 -18.60 -19.59
N LYS A 297 27.77 -18.81 -20.59
CA LYS A 297 27.97 -19.81 -21.66
C LYS A 297 29.15 -19.46 -22.58
N VAL A 298 29.35 -18.19 -22.89
CA VAL A 298 30.46 -17.72 -23.76
C VAL A 298 31.81 -17.75 -23.03
N SER A 299 31.80 -17.64 -21.71
CA SER A 299 33.02 -17.64 -20.87
C SER A 299 33.43 -19.03 -20.40
N ALA A 300 32.62 -20.06 -20.64
CA ALA A 300 32.97 -21.45 -20.35
C ALA A 300 34.00 -21.96 -21.37
N PRO A 301 35.13 -22.56 -20.95
CA PRO A 301 36.09 -23.12 -21.90
C PRO A 301 35.42 -24.26 -22.67
N THR A 302 35.37 -24.16 -23.99
CA THR A 302 35.11 -25.31 -24.86
C THR A 302 36.23 -26.32 -24.63
N MET A 303 35.90 -27.44 -23.95
CA MET A 303 36.73 -28.64 -23.98
C MET A 303 36.73 -29.26 -25.37
#